data_AF-A0A673K6W3-F1
#
_entry.id   AF-A0A673K6W3-F1
#
_cell.length_a   1.000
_cell.length_b   1.000
_cell.length_c   1.000
_cell.angle_alpha   90.00
_cell.angle_beta   90.00
_cell.angle_gamma   90.00
#
_symmetry.space_group_name_H-M   'P 1'
#
loop_
_entity.id
_entity.type
_entity.pdbx_description
1 polymer ?
#
loop_
_entity_poly.entity_id
_entity_poly.type
_entity_poly.pdbx_seq_one_letter_code
_entity_poly.pdbx_strand_id
1 'polypeptide(L)'
;MKGQMCGLCGKADGEIRQEYTTPSGYLTKSSVSFAHSWVLPAESCRDASRKFETVKLEKQRSDRQASKCYSVEHVLHCLPGCLPNRTSHITVGYYCLPSNLRETAAAHMACHCTECV
;
A
#
# COMPACT_ATOMS: atom_id res chain seq x y z
N MET A 1 -20.28 13.58 17.31
CA MET A 1 -19.41 13.13 16.19
C MET A 1 -18.56 11.90 16.55
N LYS A 2 -18.81 11.20 17.67
CA LYS A 2 -18.08 9.98 18.04
C LYS A 2 -18.26 8.90 16.97
N GLY A 3 -17.19 8.24 16.56
CA GLY A 3 -17.23 7.13 15.59
C GLY A 3 -17.51 7.52 14.13
N GLN A 4 -17.49 8.82 13.81
CA GLN A 4 -17.80 9.32 12.45
C GLN A 4 -16.57 9.75 11.66
N MET A 5 -15.38 9.66 12.25
CA MET A 5 -14.14 9.96 11.54
C MET A 5 -13.62 8.73 10.81
N CYS A 6 -12.84 8.97 9.77
CA CYS A 6 -12.03 7.95 9.11
C CYS A 6 -10.75 8.62 8.60
N GLY A 7 -9.74 7.82 8.27
CA GLY A 7 -8.46 8.33 7.82
C GLY A 7 -7.37 8.21 8.88
N LEU A 8 -6.31 8.97 8.67
CA LEU A 8 -5.08 8.92 9.47
C LEU A 8 -5.30 9.27 10.95
N CYS A 9 -6.34 10.03 11.26
CA CYS A 9 -6.71 10.40 12.64
C CYS A 9 -7.60 9.35 13.34
N GLY A 10 -7.89 8.22 12.68
CA GLY A 10 -8.72 7.15 13.23
C GLY A 10 -10.22 7.46 13.22
N LYS A 11 -10.99 6.67 13.99
CA LYS A 11 -12.45 6.68 13.98
C LYS A 11 -13.10 7.63 14.98
N ALA A 12 -12.31 8.17 15.92
CA ALA A 12 -12.80 8.98 17.03
C ALA A 12 -13.92 8.31 17.85
N ASP A 13 -13.83 7.00 18.06
CA ASP A 13 -14.74 6.18 18.87
C ASP A 13 -14.19 5.88 20.27
N GLY A 14 -12.95 6.27 20.57
CA GLY A 14 -12.25 6.00 21.83
C GLY A 14 -11.58 4.64 21.89
N GLU A 15 -11.57 3.89 20.78
CA GLU A 15 -10.81 2.65 20.65
C GLU A 15 -9.36 2.96 20.24
N ILE A 16 -8.39 2.45 21.01
CA ILE A 16 -6.95 2.71 20.82
C ILE A 16 -6.18 1.50 20.30
N ARG A 17 -6.76 0.29 20.38
CA ARG A 17 -6.06 -0.96 20.04
C ARG A 17 -6.05 -1.27 18.56
N GLN A 18 -6.97 -0.67 17.79
CA GLN A 18 -7.18 -0.97 16.37
C GLN A 18 -7.07 0.29 15.49
N GLU A 19 -6.30 1.28 15.94
CA GLU A 19 -6.14 2.57 15.24
C GLU A 19 -5.55 2.40 13.83
N TYR A 20 -4.73 1.38 13.61
CA TYR A 20 -4.09 1.09 12.33
C TYR A 20 -4.94 0.19 11.41
N THR A 21 -6.26 0.32 11.48
CA THR A 21 -7.18 -0.34 10.54
C THR A 21 -7.25 0.45 9.24
N THR A 22 -6.75 -0.12 8.15
CA THR A 22 -6.74 0.51 6.83
C THR A 22 -8.15 0.60 6.22
N PRO A 23 -8.35 1.34 5.12
CA PRO A 23 -9.66 1.43 4.43
C PRO A 23 -10.20 0.08 3.97
N SER A 24 -9.33 -0.90 3.71
CA SER A 24 -9.72 -2.26 3.33
C SER A 24 -10.22 -3.11 4.51
N GLY A 25 -10.18 -2.56 5.73
CA GLY A 25 -10.48 -3.28 6.97
C GLY A 25 -9.30 -4.09 7.49
N TYR A 26 -8.13 -3.99 6.87
CA TYR A 26 -6.93 -4.70 7.30
C TYR A 26 -6.29 -4.01 8.51
N LEU A 27 -6.04 -4.76 9.58
CA LEU A 27 -5.29 -4.26 10.74
C LEU A 27 -3.80 -4.48 10.54
N THR A 28 -3.05 -3.39 10.36
CA THR A 28 -1.59 -3.43 10.26
C THR A 28 -0.92 -3.09 11.58
N LYS A 29 0.30 -3.58 11.78
CA LYS A 29 1.13 -3.27 12.96
C LYS A 29 2.09 -2.11 12.73
N SER A 30 2.22 -1.66 11.48
CA SER A 30 3.15 -0.62 11.09
C SER A 30 2.39 0.67 10.80
N SER A 31 2.76 1.74 11.50
CA SER A 31 2.23 3.09 11.24
C SER A 31 2.52 3.55 9.82
N VAL A 32 3.66 3.14 9.24
CA VAL A 32 4.02 3.44 7.85
C VAL A 32 3.09 2.73 6.87
N SER A 33 2.82 1.45 7.08
CA SER A 33 1.87 0.69 6.24
C SER A 33 0.45 1.27 6.38
N PHE A 34 0.06 1.69 7.58
CA PHE A 34 -1.24 2.33 7.81
C PHE A 34 -1.33 3.64 7.04
N ALA A 35 -0.35 4.54 7.22
CA ALA A 35 -0.33 5.81 6.50
C ALA A 35 -0.33 5.63 4.99
N HIS A 36 0.39 4.62 4.51
CA HIS A 36 0.48 4.25 3.10
C HIS A 36 -0.88 3.84 2.51
N SER A 37 -1.70 3.09 3.26
CA SER A 37 -3.03 2.65 2.81
C SER A 37 -4.04 3.79 2.59
N TRP A 38 -3.76 4.98 3.12
CA TRP A 38 -4.63 6.17 3.03
C TRP A 38 -4.14 7.20 2.01
N VAL A 39 -3.05 6.94 1.28
CA VAL A 39 -2.55 7.89 0.28
C VAL A 39 -3.51 7.90 -0.90
N LEU A 40 -3.89 9.09 -1.36
CA LEU A 40 -4.75 9.29 -2.53
C LEU A 40 -3.91 9.43 -3.81
N PRO A 41 -4.43 8.99 -4.97
CA PRO A 41 -3.85 9.28 -6.27
C PRO A 41 -3.60 10.78 -6.46
N ALA A 42 -2.45 11.13 -7.02
CA ALA A 42 -2.16 12.52 -7.37
C ALA A 42 -3.06 12.95 -8.54
N GLU A 43 -3.64 14.15 -8.45
CA GLU A 43 -4.59 14.67 -9.44
C GLU A 43 -3.91 15.33 -10.65
N SER A 44 -2.60 15.66 -10.58
CA SER A 44 -1.87 16.34 -11.65
C SER A 44 -0.46 15.77 -11.88
N CYS A 45 -0.01 15.73 -13.14
CA CYS A 45 1.35 15.29 -13.49
C CYS A 45 2.45 16.20 -12.94
N ARG A 46 2.17 17.49 -12.70
CA ARG A 46 3.17 18.43 -12.16
C ARG A 46 3.57 18.08 -10.72
N ASP A 47 2.72 17.38 -10.00
CA ASP A 47 2.91 17.01 -8.60
C ASP A 47 3.15 15.50 -8.39
N ALA A 48 3.03 14.69 -9.45
CA ALA A 48 3.02 13.24 -9.36
C ALA A 48 4.32 12.60 -9.89
N SER A 49 5.34 12.42 -9.04
CA SER A 49 6.48 11.54 -9.36
C SER A 49 6.21 10.07 -9.07
N ARG A 50 5.04 9.77 -8.50
CA ARG A 50 4.61 8.45 -8.03
C ARG A 50 3.23 8.10 -8.58
N LYS A 51 3.02 6.81 -8.86
CA LYS A 51 1.76 6.20 -9.23
C LYS A 51 1.35 5.13 -8.22
N PHE A 52 0.06 4.85 -8.19
CA PHE A 52 -0.52 3.75 -7.44
C PHE A 52 -0.62 2.52 -8.34
N GLU A 53 -0.06 1.40 -7.89
CA GLU A 53 -0.03 0.17 -8.68
C GLU A 53 -0.32 -1.04 -7.80
N THR A 54 -1.05 -2.01 -8.34
CA THR A 54 -1.26 -3.30 -7.68
C THR A 54 -0.02 -4.16 -7.85
N VAL A 55 0.51 -4.67 -6.74
CA VAL A 55 1.72 -5.50 -6.77
C VAL A 55 1.33 -6.95 -6.91
N LYS A 56 1.92 -7.63 -7.88
CA LYS A 56 1.79 -9.09 -8.02
C LYS A 56 2.84 -9.77 -7.16
N LEU A 57 2.40 -10.64 -6.26
CA LEU A 57 3.30 -11.51 -5.50
C LEU A 57 3.34 -12.88 -6.19
N GLU A 58 4.51 -13.27 -6.67
CA GLU A 58 4.76 -14.61 -7.19
C GLU A 58 5.38 -15.47 -6.09
N LYS A 59 4.56 -16.28 -5.43
CA LYS A 59 5.07 -17.35 -4.57
C LYS A 59 5.18 -18.63 -5.37
N GLN A 60 6.40 -19.19 -5.42
CA GLN A 60 6.56 -20.59 -5.75
C GLN A 60 6.05 -21.41 -4.56
N ARG A 61 4.84 -21.96 -4.69
CA ARG A 61 4.35 -22.97 -3.76
C ARG A 61 5.26 -24.19 -3.93
N SER A 62 5.69 -24.79 -2.82
CA SER A 62 6.50 -26.03 -2.82
C SER A 62 5.80 -27.21 -3.51
N ASP A 63 4.54 -27.04 -3.88
CA ASP A 63 3.68 -27.97 -4.61
C ASP A 63 3.15 -27.26 -5.86
N ARG A 64 3.97 -27.29 -6.94
CA ARG A 64 3.79 -27.02 -8.39
C ARG A 64 2.71 -26.05 -8.94
N GLN A 65 1.94 -25.34 -8.14
CA GLN A 65 0.91 -24.40 -8.57
C GLN A 65 1.24 -22.99 -8.04
N ALA A 66 1.75 -22.13 -8.93
CA ALA A 66 1.93 -20.72 -8.61
C ALA A 66 0.56 -20.06 -8.39
N SER A 67 0.24 -19.71 -7.14
CA SER A 67 -0.93 -18.89 -6.82
C SER A 67 -0.62 -17.44 -7.19
N LYS A 68 -1.35 -16.88 -8.17
CA LYS A 68 -1.27 -15.45 -8.49
C LYS A 68 -1.90 -14.67 -7.33
N CYS A 69 -1.10 -13.83 -6.70
CA CYS A 69 -1.50 -12.96 -5.62
C CYS A 69 -1.46 -11.50 -6.09
N TYR A 70 -2.46 -10.71 -5.72
CA TYR A 70 -2.49 -9.27 -5.99
C TYR A 70 -2.70 -8.49 -4.70
N SER A 71 -2.01 -7.36 -4.54
CA SER A 71 -2.21 -6.51 -3.37
C SER A 71 -3.64 -5.94 -3.37
N VAL A 72 -4.28 -5.98 -2.20
CA VAL A 72 -5.63 -5.41 -1.98
C VAL A 72 -5.55 -3.89 -1.98
N GLU A 73 -4.48 -3.35 -1.41
CA GLU A 73 -4.16 -1.92 -1.42
C GLU A 73 -3.16 -1.62 -2.54
N HIS A 74 -3.29 -0.44 -3.15
CA HIS A 74 -2.33 0.02 -4.13
C HIS A 74 -1.01 0.40 -3.47
N VAL A 75 0.12 -0.01 -4.05
CA VAL A 75 1.46 0.32 -3.58
C VAL A 75 2.02 1.48 -4.40
N LEU A 76 2.67 2.42 -3.72
CA LEU A 76 3.32 3.56 -4.38
C LEU A 76 4.54 3.07 -5.16
N HIS A 77 4.54 3.32 -6.47
CA HIS A 77 5.66 3.12 -7.37
C HIS A 77 6.05 4.44 -8.01
N CYS A 78 7.27 4.55 -8.51
CA CYS A 78 7.66 5.72 -9.30
C CYS A 78 6.99 5.65 -10.68
N LEU A 79 6.78 6.81 -11.30
CA LEU A 79 6.38 6.84 -12.70
C LEU A 79 7.48 6.23 -13.59
N PRO A 80 7.11 5.68 -14.76
CA PRO A 80 8.08 5.30 -15.79
C PRO A 80 9.01 6.48 -16.10
N GLY A 81 10.32 6.22 -16.17
CA GLY A 81 11.33 7.28 -16.35
C GLY A 81 11.82 7.94 -15.05
N CYS A 82 11.23 7.61 -13.89
CA CYS A 82 11.71 8.06 -12.58
C CYS A 82 12.32 6.90 -11.78
N LEU A 83 13.36 7.21 -11.01
CA LEU A 83 14.06 6.25 -10.16
C LEU A 83 13.67 6.42 -8.68
N PRO A 84 13.48 5.34 -7.91
CA PRO A 84 13.23 5.44 -6.48
C PRO A 84 14.50 5.88 -5.75
N ASN A 85 14.42 7.03 -5.08
CA ASN A 85 15.49 7.51 -4.19
C ASN A 85 15.34 6.93 -2.78
N ARG A 86 14.10 6.65 -2.37
CA ARG A 86 13.80 6.03 -1.06
C ARG A 86 12.69 5.03 -1.19
N THR A 87 12.94 3.82 -0.70
CA THR A 87 11.95 2.75 -0.59
C THR A 87 11.69 2.42 0.88
N SER A 88 10.49 1.93 1.17
CA SER A 88 10.12 1.40 2.48
C SER A 88 9.45 0.05 2.31
N HIS A 89 9.80 -0.89 3.17
CA HIS A 89 9.07 -2.15 3.27
C HIS A 89 7.77 -1.92 4.04
N ILE A 90 6.64 -2.11 3.37
CA ILE A 90 5.31 -2.03 3.96
C ILE A 90 4.66 -3.41 3.96
N THR A 91 3.81 -3.66 4.93
CA THR A 91 3.01 -4.89 4.99
C THR A 91 1.66 -4.60 4.37
N VAL A 92 1.36 -5.25 3.26
CA VAL A 92 0.08 -5.12 2.56
C VAL A 92 -0.65 -6.45 2.53
N GLY A 93 -1.98 -6.39 2.50
CA GLY A 93 -2.81 -7.56 2.27
C GLY A 93 -2.73 -8.00 0.81
N TYR A 94 -2.63 -9.31 0.57
CA TYR A 94 -2.70 -9.91 -0.75
C TYR A 94 -3.93 -10.80 -0.88
N TYR A 95 -4.68 -10.60 -1.95
CA TYR A 95 -5.70 -11.52 -2.41
C TYR A 95 -5.05 -12.57 -3.32
N CYS A 96 -5.01 -13.82 -2.87
CA CYS A 96 -4.53 -14.94 -3.67
C CYS A 96 -5.61 -16.01 -3.76
N LEU A 97 -5.70 -16.68 -4.91
CA LEU A 97 -6.52 -17.88 -5.05
C LEU A 97 -5.65 -19.11 -4.72
N PRO A 98 -6.00 -19.96 -3.73
CA PRO A 98 -7.28 -20.07 -3.00
C PRO A 98 -7.33 -19.42 -1.59
N SER A 99 -6.32 -18.67 -1.15
CA SER A 99 -6.29 -18.09 0.21
C SER A 99 -5.59 -16.73 0.26
N ASN A 100 -6.13 -15.80 1.05
CA ASN A 100 -5.51 -14.50 1.29
C ASN A 100 -4.24 -14.63 2.14
N LEU A 101 -3.25 -13.78 1.88
CA LEU A 101 -1.95 -13.79 2.56
C LEU A 101 -1.57 -12.36 2.97
N ARG A 102 -0.66 -12.24 3.93
CA ARG A 102 0.02 -11.00 4.31
C ARG A 102 1.49 -11.14 3.93
N GLU A 103 2.02 -10.19 3.17
CA GLU A 103 3.42 -10.20 2.77
C GLU A 103 3.96 -8.77 2.72
N THR A 104 5.28 -8.64 2.65
CA THR A 104 5.93 -7.33 2.50
C THR A 104 6.02 -6.90 1.04
N ALA A 105 5.77 -5.63 0.78
CA ALA A 105 5.95 -4.97 -0.50
C ALA A 105 6.89 -3.77 -0.35
N ALA A 106 7.63 -3.44 -1.41
CA ALA A 106 8.44 -2.23 -1.46
C ALA A 106 7.61 -1.07 -1.99
N ALA A 107 7.41 -0.03 -1.16
CA ALA A 107 6.78 1.21 -1.57
C ALA A 107 7.84 2.30 -1.83
N HIS A 108 7.74 2.99 -2.96
CA HIS A 108 8.62 4.09 -3.34
C HIS A 108 8.15 5.38 -2.66
N MET A 109 8.86 5.80 -1.61
CA MET A 109 8.53 6.98 -0.81
C MET A 109 8.98 8.28 -1.47
N ALA A 110 10.09 8.25 -2.19
CA ALA A 110 10.60 9.39 -2.95
C ALA A 110 11.14 8.92 -4.29
N CYS A 111 10.87 9.69 -5.34
CA CYS A 111 11.31 9.42 -6.69
C CYS A 111 12.10 10.62 -7.23
N HIS A 112 13.16 10.34 -7.98
CA HIS A 112 13.91 11.32 -8.73
C HIS A 112 13.63 11.09 -10.22
N CYS A 113 13.11 12.11 -10.89
CA CYS A 113 12.83 12.09 -12.33
C CYS A 113 13.87 12.99 -13.01
N THR A 114 14.61 12.46 -13.98
CA THR A 114 15.57 13.25 -14.75
C THR A 114 14.89 14.03 -15.88
N GLU A 115 13.72 13.58 -16.33
CA GLU A 115 12.86 14.26 -17.30
C GLU A 115 11.38 14.13 -16.89
N CYS A 116 10.62 15.22 -16.93
CA CYS A 116 9.17 15.20 -16.76
C CYS A 116 8.55 14.89 -18.13
N VAL A 117 7.96 13.70 -18.29
CA VAL A 117 7.15 13.34 -19.46
C VAL A 117 5.77 13.95 -19.35
#